data_AF-A0A699Z2R8-F1
#
_entry.id   AF-A0A699Z2R8-F1
#
_cell.length_a   1.000
_cell.length_b   1.000
_cell.length_c   1.000
_cell.angle_alpha   90.00
_cell.angle_beta   90.00
_cell.angle_gamma   90.00
#
_symmetry.space_group_name_H-M   'P 1'
#
loop_
_entity.id
_entity.type
_entity.pdbx_description
1 polymer ?
#
loop_
_entity_poly.entity_id
_entity_poly.type
_entity_poly.pdbx_seq_one_letter_code
_entity_poly.pdbx_strand_id
1 'polypeptide(L)'
;MQHVSGESAPVPLAPGDLVPAGSVNTDGLLVVKVTAKAEDSTPARIARMAAQAQANRPRLSRVLERVGAVWSKAVVVATLASLLGLVLAGVPLLGPGGALYRAMGVLTAGSPCAVVLVPLAYVCAIATVTRKGVLVKSGAALDALTACDTVALDKTGTVTSGNMSLVAAAVVSSGGQQLGTGAKAGVGQAPAVWAHKLELAPTSQDSKQQPEEEEEEEDRA
;
A
#
# COMPACT_ATOMS: atom_id res chain seq x y z
N MET A 1 7.80 17.32 -10.52
CA MET A 1 6.82 16.32 -11.01
C MET A 1 6.98 14.93 -10.37
N GLN A 2 7.84 14.76 -9.36
CA GLN A 2 8.19 13.45 -8.77
C GLN A 2 6.98 12.56 -8.43
N HIS A 3 5.94 13.13 -7.81
CA HIS A 3 4.75 12.38 -7.39
C HIS A 3 3.80 11.95 -8.52
N VAL A 4 3.98 12.45 -9.74
CA VAL A 4 3.10 12.16 -10.89
C VAL A 4 3.86 11.44 -12.01
N SER A 5 5.10 11.85 -12.30
CA SER A 5 5.92 11.24 -13.36
C SER A 5 6.90 10.17 -12.86
N GLY A 6 7.18 10.11 -11.56
CA GLY A 6 8.22 9.22 -11.00
C GLY A 6 9.67 9.65 -11.30
N GLU A 7 9.85 10.76 -12.03
CA GLU A 7 11.17 11.30 -12.35
C GLU A 7 11.67 12.21 -11.22
N SER A 8 12.87 11.93 -10.70
CA SER A 8 13.49 12.72 -9.63
C SER A 8 13.92 14.11 -10.08
N ALA A 9 14.24 14.29 -11.36
CA ALA A 9 14.74 15.56 -11.90
C ALA A 9 13.60 16.58 -12.13
N PRO A 10 13.78 17.86 -11.76
CA PRO A 10 12.87 18.93 -12.15
C PRO A 10 12.80 19.06 -13.68
N VAL A 11 11.59 19.31 -14.20
CA VAL A 11 11.37 19.51 -15.64
C VAL A 11 11.21 21.01 -15.89
N PRO A 12 12.03 21.63 -16.76
CA PRO A 12 11.88 23.03 -17.11
C PRO A 12 10.57 23.24 -17.89
N LEU A 13 9.90 24.37 -17.65
CA LEU A 13 8.63 24.74 -18.28
C LEU A 13 8.76 26.10 -18.97
N ALA A 14 8.14 26.23 -20.14
CA ALA A 14 8.02 27.45 -20.92
C ALA A 14 6.55 27.92 -21.02
N PRO A 15 6.30 29.20 -21.38
CA PRO A 15 4.95 29.69 -21.63
C PRO A 15 4.23 28.88 -22.70
N GLY A 16 3.04 28.38 -22.38
CA GLY A 16 2.25 27.51 -23.26
C GLY A 16 2.33 26.03 -22.92
N ASP A 17 3.28 25.61 -22.09
CA ASP A 17 3.38 24.23 -21.63
C ASP A 17 2.24 23.86 -20.67
N LEU A 18 1.82 22.61 -20.73
CA LEU A 18 0.82 22.06 -19.82
C LEU A 18 1.48 21.72 -18.49
N VAL A 19 0.94 22.29 -17.41
CA VAL A 19 1.36 21.98 -16.04
C VAL A 19 0.40 20.94 -15.45
N PRO A 20 0.85 19.70 -15.17
CA PRO A 20 0.01 18.70 -14.54
C PRO A 20 -0.44 19.15 -13.14
N ALA A 21 -1.71 18.91 -12.82
CA ALA A 21 -2.23 19.13 -11.47
C ALA A 21 -1.46 18.28 -10.44
N GLY A 22 -1.10 18.89 -9.30
CA GLY A 22 -0.27 18.26 -8.27
C GLY A 22 1.25 18.42 -8.45
N SER A 23 1.68 19.21 -9.44
CA SER A 23 3.10 19.57 -9.58
C SER A 23 3.56 20.50 -8.46
N VAL A 24 4.80 20.29 -7.99
CA VAL A 24 5.49 21.18 -7.05
C VAL A 24 6.41 22.09 -7.87
N ASN A 25 6.27 23.40 -7.69
CA ASN A 25 7.19 24.38 -8.24
C ASN A 25 8.47 24.40 -7.42
N THR A 26 9.63 24.25 -8.06
CA THR A 26 10.93 24.29 -7.37
C THR A 26 11.50 25.70 -7.35
N ASP A 27 11.42 26.43 -8.46
CA ASP A 27 12.13 27.69 -8.66
C ASP A 27 11.28 28.73 -9.38
N GLY A 28 11.38 29.99 -8.93
CA GLY A 28 10.73 31.14 -9.58
C GLY A 28 9.22 31.26 -9.32
N LEU A 29 8.62 32.31 -9.89
CA LEU A 29 7.19 32.58 -9.80
C LEU A 29 6.50 32.12 -11.09
N LEU A 30 5.45 31.30 -10.95
CA LEU A 30 4.62 30.84 -12.07
C LEU A 30 3.21 31.41 -11.96
N VAL A 31 2.73 31.99 -13.05
CA VAL A 31 1.31 32.33 -13.22
C VAL A 31 0.70 31.31 -14.16
N VAL A 32 -0.24 30.52 -13.66
CA VAL A 32 -0.87 29.43 -14.41
C VAL A 32 -2.36 29.68 -14.61
N LYS A 33 -2.87 29.33 -15.78
CA LYS A 33 -4.31 29.36 -16.08
C LYS A 33 -4.89 27.97 -15.85
N VAL A 34 -5.98 27.90 -15.07
CA VAL A 34 -6.71 26.65 -14.86
C VAL A 34 -7.45 26.29 -16.16
N THR A 35 -7.17 25.11 -16.70
CA THR A 35 -7.75 24.62 -17.97
C THR A 35 -8.75 23.48 -17.79
N ALA A 36 -8.78 22.84 -16.61
CA ALA A 36 -9.65 21.70 -16.30
C ALA A 36 -10.30 21.85 -14.92
N LYS A 37 -11.43 21.17 -14.71
CA LYS A 37 -12.09 21.11 -13.41
C LYS A 37 -11.27 20.27 -12.42
N ALA A 38 -11.41 20.56 -11.13
CA ALA A 38 -10.73 19.82 -10.07
C ALA A 38 -11.03 18.31 -10.09
N GLU A 39 -12.26 17.94 -10.45
CA GLU A 39 -12.73 16.55 -10.57
C GLU A 39 -12.07 15.76 -11.71
N ASP A 40 -11.59 16.44 -12.75
CA ASP A 40 -10.89 15.83 -13.90
C ASP A 40 -9.36 15.85 -13.74
N SER A 41 -8.87 16.37 -12.62
CA SER A 41 -7.43 16.49 -12.35
C SER A 41 -6.75 15.12 -12.20
N THR A 42 -5.46 15.06 -12.51
CA THR A 42 -4.65 13.85 -12.33
C THR A 42 -4.74 13.26 -10.90
N PRO A 43 -4.65 14.07 -9.82
CA PRO A 43 -4.82 13.56 -8.46
C PRO A 43 -6.22 12.97 -8.20
N ALA A 44 -7.28 13.60 -8.72
CA ALA A 44 -8.65 13.09 -8.57
C ALA A 44 -8.84 11.73 -9.28
N ARG A 45 -8.26 11.56 -10.47
CA ARG A 45 -8.26 10.28 -11.17
C ARG A 45 -7.51 9.19 -10.40
N ILE A 46 -6.33 9.51 -9.85
CA ILE A 46 -5.55 8.58 -9.01
C ILE A 46 -6.35 8.17 -7.77
N ALA A 47 -6.98 9.14 -7.08
CA ALA A 47 -7.80 8.87 -5.91
C ALA A 47 -8.98 7.94 -6.24
N ARG A 48 -9.65 8.16 -7.38
CA ARG A 48 -10.77 7.32 -7.83
C ARG A 48 -10.32 5.89 -8.13
N MET A 49 -9.20 5.72 -8.83
CA MET A 49 -8.63 4.40 -9.12
C MET A 49 -8.21 3.68 -7.83
N ALA A 50 -7.58 4.40 -6.89
CA ALA A 50 -7.19 3.85 -5.60
C ALA A 50 -8.40 3.43 -4.75
N ALA A 51 -9.48 4.23 -4.77
CA ALA A 51 -10.73 3.90 -4.07
C ALA A 51 -11.40 2.65 -4.67
N GLN A 52 -11.46 2.55 -6.00
CA GLN A 52 -12.00 1.38 -6.70
C GLN A 52 -11.20 0.10 -6.37
N ALA A 53 -9.87 0.19 -6.30
CA ALA A 53 -9.03 -0.93 -5.91
C ALA A 53 -9.27 -1.39 -4.46
N GLN A 54 -9.48 -0.45 -3.53
CA GLN A 54 -9.72 -0.74 -2.11
C GLN A 54 -11.13 -1.26 -1.80
N ALA A 55 -12.12 -0.95 -2.65
CA ALA A 55 -13.51 -1.39 -2.46
C ALA A 55 -13.72 -2.91 -2.63
N ASN A 56 -12.71 -3.64 -3.09
CA ASN A 56 -12.83 -5.07 -3.34
C ASN A 56 -12.90 -5.88 -2.03
N ARG A 57 -13.99 -6.63 -1.87
CA ARG A 57 -14.13 -7.61 -0.79
C ARG A 57 -13.28 -8.86 -1.04
N PRO A 58 -12.74 -9.50 0.01
CA PRO A 58 -12.02 -10.77 -0.11
C PRO A 58 -12.86 -11.85 -0.80
N ARG A 59 -12.22 -12.70 -1.60
CA ARG A 59 -12.83 -13.86 -2.28
C ARG A 59 -13.48 -14.79 -1.26
N LEU A 60 -12.82 -15.05 -0.12
CA LEU A 60 -13.35 -15.90 0.94
C LEU A 60 -14.73 -15.40 1.43
N SER A 61 -14.87 -14.10 1.69
CA SER A 61 -16.13 -13.52 2.18
C SER A 61 -17.28 -13.78 1.20
N ARG A 62 -17.04 -13.65 -0.11
CA ARG A 62 -18.05 -13.92 -1.15
C ARG A 62 -18.45 -15.40 -1.20
N VAL A 63 -17.49 -16.30 -1.01
CA VAL A 63 -17.75 -17.75 -0.96
C VAL A 63 -18.57 -18.10 0.27
N LEU A 64 -18.21 -17.56 1.44
CA LEU A 64 -18.93 -17.79 2.69
C LEU A 64 -20.37 -17.27 2.62
N GLU A 65 -20.60 -16.09 2.06
CA GLU A 65 -21.96 -15.56 1.86
C GLU A 65 -22.81 -16.49 0.97
N ARG A 66 -22.24 -17.00 -0.13
CA ARG A 66 -22.95 -17.90 -1.05
C ARG A 66 -23.26 -19.25 -0.42
N VAL A 67 -22.26 -19.87 0.21
CA VAL A 67 -22.42 -21.18 0.89
C VAL A 67 -23.37 -21.05 2.08
N GLY A 68 -23.20 -20.00 2.88
CA GLY A 68 -24.06 -19.71 4.04
C GLY A 68 -25.52 -19.51 3.64
N ALA A 69 -25.79 -18.79 2.56
CA ALA A 69 -27.16 -18.59 2.08
C ALA A 69 -27.84 -19.91 1.68
N VAL A 70 -27.12 -20.80 0.99
CA VAL A 70 -27.67 -22.12 0.61
C VAL A 70 -27.82 -23.03 1.84
N TRP A 71 -26.82 -23.05 2.71
CA TRP A 71 -26.83 -23.85 3.94
C TRP A 71 -27.99 -23.47 4.87
N SER A 72 -28.16 -22.18 5.18
CA SER A 72 -29.24 -21.71 6.05
C SER A 72 -30.62 -22.07 5.50
N LYS A 73 -30.82 -21.95 4.18
CA LYS A 73 -32.07 -22.40 3.53
C LYS A 73 -32.28 -23.90 3.68
N ALA A 74 -31.24 -24.71 3.46
CA ALA A 74 -31.32 -26.16 3.60
C ALA A 74 -31.67 -26.58 5.04
N VAL A 75 -31.03 -25.99 6.05
CA VAL A 75 -31.30 -26.29 7.47
C VAL A 75 -32.73 -25.92 7.85
N VAL A 76 -33.23 -24.75 7.41
CA VAL A 76 -34.63 -24.34 7.66
C VAL A 76 -35.61 -25.32 7.02
N VAL A 77 -35.39 -25.70 5.76
CA VAL A 77 -36.23 -26.67 5.06
C VAL A 77 -36.19 -28.04 5.76
N ALA A 78 -35.01 -28.52 6.15
CA ALA A 78 -34.87 -29.79 6.86
C ALA A 78 -35.56 -29.76 8.24
N THR A 79 -35.49 -28.62 8.94
CA THR A 79 -36.15 -28.40 10.23
C THR A 79 -37.68 -28.45 10.08
N LEU A 80 -38.22 -27.74 9.09
CA LEU A 80 -39.66 -27.73 8.79
C LEU A 80 -40.15 -29.11 8.33
N ALA A 81 -39.39 -29.79 7.48
CA ALA A 81 -39.69 -31.14 7.02
C ALA A 81 -39.69 -32.15 8.18
N SER A 82 -38.72 -32.03 9.10
CA SER A 82 -38.66 -32.87 10.30
C SER A 82 -39.85 -32.62 11.23
N LEU A 83 -40.22 -31.35 11.43
CA LEU A 83 -41.38 -30.97 12.23
C LEU A 83 -42.68 -31.55 11.64
N LEU A 84 -42.91 -31.31 10.34
CA LEU A 84 -44.12 -31.77 9.66
C LEU A 84 -44.19 -33.30 9.61
N GLY A 85 -43.08 -33.97 9.29
CA GLY A 85 -43.01 -35.43 9.25
C GLY A 85 -43.32 -36.08 10.60
N LEU A 86 -42.82 -35.51 11.71
CA LEU A 86 -43.11 -36.00 13.06
C LEU A 86 -44.58 -35.78 13.45
N VAL A 87 -45.17 -34.63 13.11
CA VAL A 87 -46.59 -34.37 13.36
C VAL A 87 -47.49 -35.33 12.58
N LEU A 88 -47.18 -35.57 11.30
CA LEU A 88 -47.91 -36.53 10.47
C LEU A 88 -47.75 -37.98 10.95
N ALA A 89 -46.63 -38.31 11.59
CA ALA A 89 -46.41 -39.62 12.22
C ALA A 89 -47.11 -39.77 13.58
N GLY A 90 -47.91 -38.79 14.02
CA GLY A 90 -48.68 -38.84 15.27
C GLY A 90 -47.90 -38.43 16.52
N VAL A 91 -46.70 -37.84 16.37
CA VAL A 91 -45.94 -37.32 17.52
C VAL A 91 -46.60 -36.02 18.01
N PRO A 92 -46.84 -35.86 19.33
CA PRO A 92 -47.43 -34.64 19.87
C PRO A 92 -46.53 -33.42 19.56
N LEU A 93 -47.18 -32.31 19.18
CA LEU A 93 -46.49 -31.07 18.80
C LEU A 93 -45.68 -30.49 19.97
N LEU A 94 -46.30 -30.45 21.16
CA LEU A 94 -45.77 -29.89 22.40
C LEU A 94 -45.56 -31.00 23.44
N GLY A 95 -44.61 -30.80 24.34
CA GLY A 95 -44.26 -31.72 25.43
C GLY A 95 -42.80 -32.20 25.38
N PRO A 96 -42.29 -32.85 26.45
CA PRO A 96 -40.95 -33.40 26.49
C PRO A 96 -40.74 -34.39 25.34
N GLY A 97 -39.78 -34.11 24.46
CA GLY A 97 -39.51 -34.94 23.29
C GLY A 97 -40.56 -34.84 22.16
N GLY A 98 -41.46 -33.85 22.19
CA GLY A 98 -42.42 -33.58 21.13
C GLY A 98 -41.77 -33.12 19.81
N ALA A 99 -42.57 -33.03 18.75
CA ALA A 99 -42.08 -32.74 17.40
C ALA A 99 -41.31 -31.40 17.31
N LEU A 100 -41.77 -30.37 18.02
CA LEU A 100 -41.11 -29.07 18.06
C LEU A 100 -39.74 -29.12 18.75
N TYR A 101 -39.65 -29.84 19.88
CA TYR A 101 -38.40 -30.02 20.62
C TYR A 101 -37.33 -30.70 19.74
N ARG A 102 -37.73 -31.76 19.03
CA ARG A 102 -36.84 -32.50 18.11
C ARG A 102 -36.43 -31.64 16.90
N ALA A 103 -37.36 -30.87 16.32
CA ALA A 103 -37.05 -29.97 15.21
C ALA A 103 -36.06 -28.86 15.61
N MET A 104 -36.21 -28.28 16.81
CA MET A 104 -35.22 -27.34 17.35
C MET A 104 -33.84 -27.99 17.53
N GLY A 105 -33.81 -29.29 17.86
CA GLY A 105 -32.57 -30.08 17.85
C GLY A 105 -31.90 -30.13 16.48
N VAL A 106 -32.67 -30.36 15.40
CA VAL A 106 -32.15 -30.33 14.01
C VAL A 106 -31.61 -28.95 13.65
N LEU A 107 -32.34 -27.89 13.98
CA LEU A 107 -31.92 -26.51 13.73
C LEU A 107 -30.62 -26.16 14.46
N THR A 108 -30.52 -26.57 15.73
CA THR A 108 -29.33 -26.33 16.57
C THR A 108 -28.13 -27.14 16.07
N ALA A 109 -28.34 -28.41 15.72
CA ALA A 109 -27.30 -29.28 15.17
C ALA A 109 -26.80 -28.78 13.80
N GLY A 110 -27.66 -28.10 13.02
CA GLY A 110 -27.31 -27.50 11.73
C GLY A 110 -26.51 -26.19 11.80
N SER A 111 -26.13 -25.72 13.00
CA SER A 111 -25.39 -24.47 13.18
C SER A 111 -24.03 -24.47 12.46
N PRO A 112 -23.72 -23.48 11.61
CA PRO A 112 -22.49 -23.45 10.81
C PRO A 112 -21.27 -22.90 11.57
N CYS A 113 -21.12 -23.20 12.87
CA CYS A 113 -20.12 -22.61 13.76
C CYS A 113 -18.67 -22.68 13.23
N ALA A 114 -18.28 -23.77 12.58
CA ALA A 114 -16.96 -23.90 11.95
C ALA A 114 -16.75 -22.93 10.77
N VAL A 115 -17.78 -22.72 9.95
CA VAL A 115 -17.75 -21.83 8.77
C VAL A 115 -17.59 -20.37 9.20
N VAL A 116 -18.21 -20.00 10.33
CA VAL A 116 -18.11 -18.65 10.91
C VAL A 116 -16.70 -18.33 11.41
N LEU A 117 -15.90 -19.34 11.79
CA LEU A 117 -14.53 -19.16 12.28
C LEU A 117 -13.49 -19.01 11.16
N VAL A 118 -13.82 -19.35 9.91
CA VAL A 118 -12.86 -19.32 8.78
C VAL A 118 -12.18 -17.95 8.56
N PRO A 119 -12.85 -16.79 8.69
CA PRO A 119 -12.20 -15.48 8.57
C PRO A 119 -11.06 -15.23 9.58
N LEU A 120 -11.02 -15.95 10.70
CA LEU A 120 -9.93 -15.87 11.67
C LEU A 120 -8.58 -16.21 11.03
N ALA A 121 -8.57 -17.12 10.04
CA ALA A 121 -7.35 -17.46 9.30
C ALA A 121 -6.72 -16.24 8.61
N TYR A 122 -7.53 -15.32 8.05
CA TYR A 122 -7.01 -14.08 7.45
C TYR A 122 -6.40 -13.16 8.51
N VAL A 123 -7.07 -13.03 9.66
CA VAL A 123 -6.56 -12.19 10.77
C VAL A 123 -5.21 -12.73 11.25
N CYS A 124 -5.11 -14.05 11.47
CA CYS A 124 -3.86 -14.70 11.86
C CYS A 124 -2.76 -14.56 10.79
N ALA A 125 -3.11 -14.72 9.52
CA ALA A 125 -2.19 -14.55 8.41
C ALA A 125 -1.64 -13.13 8.37
N ILE A 126 -2.53 -12.12 8.34
CA ILE A 126 -2.17 -10.70 8.33
C ILE A 126 -1.29 -10.36 9.54
N ALA A 127 -1.68 -10.76 10.75
CA ALA A 127 -0.88 -10.53 11.95
C ALA A 127 0.53 -11.12 11.84
N THR A 128 0.67 -12.29 11.21
CA THR A 128 1.96 -12.96 11.04
C THR A 128 2.85 -12.26 10.01
N VAL A 129 2.31 -11.77 8.90
CA VAL A 129 3.10 -11.00 7.91
C VAL A 129 3.45 -9.61 8.43
N THR A 130 2.54 -8.96 9.16
CA THR A 130 2.79 -7.66 9.79
C THR A 130 3.95 -7.75 10.79
N ARG A 131 4.03 -8.82 11.60
CA ARG A 131 5.18 -9.07 12.49
C ARG A 131 6.51 -9.22 11.75
N LYS A 132 6.49 -9.49 10.45
CA LYS A 132 7.67 -9.59 9.58
C LYS A 132 7.94 -8.31 8.78
N GLY A 133 7.28 -7.20 9.13
CA GLY A 133 7.47 -5.90 8.48
C GLY A 133 6.66 -5.71 7.18
N VAL A 134 5.74 -6.62 6.86
CA VAL A 134 4.88 -6.50 5.67
C VAL A 134 3.50 -6.02 6.06
N LEU A 135 3.17 -4.78 5.70
CA LEU A 135 1.84 -4.21 5.97
C LEU A 135 0.82 -4.65 4.92
N VAL A 136 -0.15 -5.46 5.34
CA VAL A 136 -1.28 -5.89 4.48
C VAL A 136 -2.52 -5.08 4.82
N LYS A 137 -2.99 -4.24 3.87
CA LYS A 137 -4.09 -3.29 4.10
C LYS A 137 -5.48 -3.94 4.17
N SER A 138 -5.69 -5.10 3.52
CA SER A 138 -6.98 -5.78 3.50
C SER A 138 -6.86 -7.28 3.18
N GLY A 139 -7.89 -8.07 3.50
CA GLY A 139 -7.94 -9.48 3.10
C GLY A 139 -8.00 -9.69 1.59
N ALA A 140 -8.54 -8.74 0.82
CA ALA A 140 -8.53 -8.80 -0.64
C ALA A 140 -7.13 -8.61 -1.21
N ALA A 141 -6.28 -7.80 -0.55
CA ALA A 141 -4.87 -7.70 -0.92
C ALA A 141 -4.14 -9.02 -0.66
N LEU A 142 -4.48 -9.73 0.44
CA LEU A 142 -3.95 -11.07 0.70
C LEU A 142 -4.36 -12.08 -0.39
N ASP A 143 -5.60 -12.03 -0.85
CA ASP A 143 -6.08 -12.87 -1.98
C ASP A 143 -5.39 -12.55 -3.30
N ALA A 144 -5.12 -11.27 -3.55
CA ALA A 144 -4.39 -10.85 -4.73
C ALA A 144 -2.94 -11.35 -4.66
N LEU A 145 -2.29 -11.28 -3.49
CA LEU A 145 -0.94 -11.77 -3.27
C LEU A 145 -0.82 -13.29 -3.48
N THR A 146 -1.80 -14.08 -3.04
CA THR A 146 -1.78 -15.54 -3.25
C THR A 146 -2.00 -15.96 -4.70
N ALA A 147 -2.69 -15.13 -5.49
CA ALA A 147 -2.91 -15.35 -6.91
C ALA A 147 -1.87 -14.66 -7.81
N CYS A 148 -0.92 -13.92 -7.23
CA CYS A 148 0.06 -13.14 -7.97
C CYS A 148 1.16 -14.04 -8.53
N ASP A 149 1.34 -13.98 -9.85
CA ASP A 149 2.37 -14.71 -10.61
C ASP A 149 3.45 -13.76 -11.16
N THR A 150 3.12 -12.48 -11.33
CA THR A 150 4.00 -11.49 -11.94
C THR A 150 4.13 -10.26 -11.04
N VAL A 151 5.37 -9.85 -10.76
CA VAL A 151 5.67 -8.66 -9.96
C VAL A 151 6.33 -7.61 -10.85
N ALA A 152 5.66 -6.46 -11.02
CA ALA A 152 6.25 -5.27 -11.63
C ALA A 152 6.73 -4.34 -10.52
N LEU A 153 8.03 -4.02 -10.50
CA LEU A 153 8.64 -3.12 -9.54
C LEU A 153 8.85 -1.76 -10.17
N ASP A 154 8.49 -0.71 -9.44
CA ASP A 154 8.94 0.63 -9.80
C ASP A 154 10.46 0.73 -9.60
N LYS A 155 11.13 1.53 -10.41
CA LYS A 155 12.60 1.65 -10.32
C LYS A 155 12.96 2.64 -9.24
N THR A 156 12.53 3.88 -9.40
CA THR A 156 13.00 5.01 -8.60
C THR A 156 12.33 5.02 -7.24
N GLY A 157 13.10 4.94 -6.15
CA GLY A 157 12.57 4.91 -4.79
C GLY A 157 12.05 3.54 -4.32
N THR A 158 12.07 2.52 -5.18
CA THR A 158 11.75 1.13 -4.83
C THR A 158 12.95 0.21 -5.03
N VAL A 159 13.47 0.11 -6.28
CA VAL A 159 14.71 -0.63 -6.56
C VAL A 159 15.94 0.22 -6.30
N THR A 160 15.85 1.53 -6.54
CA THR A 160 16.91 2.50 -6.25
C THR A 160 16.53 3.41 -5.09
N SER A 161 17.52 4.04 -4.44
CA SER A 161 17.29 4.96 -3.32
C SER A 161 16.59 6.27 -3.69
N GLY A 162 16.39 6.55 -4.99
CA GLY A 162 15.83 7.81 -5.47
C GLY A 162 16.81 9.00 -5.47
N ASN A 163 17.97 8.85 -4.83
CA ASN A 163 19.02 9.87 -4.76
C ASN A 163 20.02 9.69 -5.90
N MET A 164 20.23 10.74 -6.69
CA MET A 164 21.27 10.73 -7.73
C MET A 164 22.64 11.00 -7.12
N SER A 165 23.64 10.23 -7.56
CA SER A 165 25.04 10.48 -7.25
C SER A 165 25.89 10.44 -8.52
N LEU A 166 26.94 11.25 -8.57
CA LEU A 166 27.91 11.21 -9.67
C LEU A 166 28.75 9.94 -9.54
N VAL A 167 28.58 9.01 -10.47
CA VAL A 167 29.31 7.72 -10.44
C VAL A 167 30.64 7.82 -11.20
N ALA A 168 30.67 8.57 -12.30
CA ALA A 168 31.87 8.78 -13.09
C ALA A 168 31.78 10.09 -13.87
N ALA A 169 32.93 10.74 -14.04
CA ALA A 169 33.12 11.84 -14.98
C ALA A 169 34.35 11.52 -15.83
N ALA A 170 34.22 11.61 -17.15
CA ALA A 170 35.31 11.43 -18.08
C ALA A 170 35.63 12.78 -18.74
N VAL A 171 36.90 13.19 -18.66
CA VAL A 171 37.39 14.35 -19.40
C VAL A 171 37.85 13.86 -20.76
N VAL A 172 37.15 14.28 -21.81
CA VAL A 172 37.58 14.01 -23.19
C VAL A 172 38.48 15.16 -23.62
N SER A 173 39.79 14.94 -23.69
CA SER A 173 40.70 15.93 -24.28
C SER A 173 40.57 15.89 -25.80
N SER A 174 40.19 17.02 -26.39
CA SER A 174 40.36 17.26 -27.83
C SER A 174 41.85 17.51 -28.10
N GLY A 175 42.61 16.44 -28.26
CA GLY A 175 44.05 16.46 -28.52
C GLY A 175 44.72 15.25 -27.88
N GLY A 176 45.30 14.38 -28.71
CA GLY A 176 45.81 13.08 -28.30
C GLY A 176 46.95 13.18 -27.27
N GLN A 177 46.64 12.88 -26.02
CA GLN A 177 47.56 12.20 -25.13
C GLN A 177 46.80 11.57 -23.97
N GLN A 178 46.92 10.25 -23.86
CA GLN A 178 46.25 9.41 -22.87
C GLN A 178 46.87 9.67 -21.49
N LEU A 179 46.20 10.44 -20.64
CA LEU A 179 46.59 10.65 -19.25
C LEU A 179 45.95 9.56 -18.38
N GLY A 180 46.80 8.75 -17.77
CA GLY A 180 46.44 7.57 -16.99
C GLY A 180 45.49 7.86 -15.83
N THR A 181 44.67 6.85 -15.53
CA THR A 181 43.74 6.78 -14.40
C THR A 181 44.51 6.86 -13.08
N GLY A 182 44.71 8.06 -12.54
CA GLY A 182 45.42 8.21 -11.27
C GLY A 182 45.47 9.62 -10.66
N ALA A 183 44.81 10.63 -11.22
CA ALA A 183 44.86 11.98 -10.67
C ALA A 183 43.56 12.32 -9.93
N LYS A 184 43.65 12.39 -8.58
CA LYS A 184 42.73 13.22 -7.79
C LYS A 184 42.91 14.65 -8.29
N ALA A 185 42.01 15.11 -9.17
CA ALA A 185 42.02 16.47 -9.68
C ALA A 185 41.71 17.42 -8.52
N GLY A 186 42.73 18.14 -8.05
CA GLY A 186 42.54 19.35 -7.28
C GLY A 186 41.66 20.31 -8.08
N VAL A 187 40.71 20.94 -7.39
CA VAL A 187 39.76 21.91 -7.95
C VAL A 187 40.54 23.14 -8.40
N GLY A 188 41.02 23.11 -9.65
CA GLY A 188 41.50 24.27 -10.38
C GLY A 188 40.30 24.96 -11.04
N GLN A 189 40.04 26.20 -10.64
CA GLN A 189 39.04 27.09 -11.22
C GLN A 189 39.30 27.27 -12.72
N ALA A 190 38.46 26.65 -13.55
CA ALA A 190 38.38 26.90 -14.99
C ALA A 190 37.22 27.89 -15.27
N PRO A 191 37.35 28.76 -16.28
CA PRO A 191 36.48 29.91 -16.45
C PRO A 191 35.03 29.51 -16.78
N ALA A 192 34.12 30.20 -16.10
CA ALA A 192 32.68 30.03 -16.15
C ALA A 192 32.09 30.31 -17.54
N VAL A 193 31.84 29.27 -18.34
CA VAL A 193 31.04 29.39 -19.58
C VAL A 193 29.92 28.34 -19.65
N TRP A 194 29.84 27.39 -18.72
CA TRP A 194 28.79 26.37 -18.68
C TRP A 194 28.14 26.30 -17.30
N ALA A 195 27.37 27.33 -16.95
CA ALA A 195 26.54 27.34 -15.75
C ALA A 195 25.27 26.49 -15.94
N HIS A 196 25.41 25.16 -15.97
CA HIS A 196 24.38 24.28 -15.40
C HIS A 196 24.80 23.99 -13.96
N LYS A 197 24.29 24.84 -13.06
CA LYS A 197 24.61 24.92 -11.64
C LYS A 197 24.10 23.67 -10.89
N LEU A 198 24.87 22.59 -10.92
CA LEU A 198 24.79 21.50 -9.95
C LEU A 198 25.82 21.80 -8.85
N GLU A 199 25.44 22.70 -7.96
CA GLU A 199 26.21 22.97 -6.75
C GLU A 199 25.75 21.97 -5.67
N LEU A 200 26.49 20.86 -5.53
CA LEU A 200 26.35 19.97 -4.39
C LEU A 200 26.95 20.68 -3.16
N ALA A 201 26.12 20.93 -2.15
CA ALA A 201 26.58 21.44 -0.87
C ALA A 201 27.59 20.45 -0.24
N PRO A 202 28.77 20.91 0.23
CA PRO A 202 29.69 20.03 0.95
C PRO A 202 29.10 19.66 2.30
N THR A 203 28.86 18.36 2.52
CA THR A 203 28.50 17.82 3.83
C THR A 203 29.77 17.80 4.69
N SER A 204 29.90 18.74 5.62
CA SER A 204 30.93 18.70 6.66
C SER A 204 30.53 17.68 7.73
N GLN A 205 31.11 16.47 7.66
CA GLN A 205 31.28 15.63 8.83
C GLN A 205 32.71 15.80 9.34
N ASP A 206 32.89 16.60 10.39
CA ASP A 206 33.92 16.36 11.42
C ASP A 206 33.73 17.34 12.60
N SER A 207 33.20 16.83 13.71
CA SER A 207 33.65 17.23 15.04
C SER A 207 33.26 16.15 16.06
N LYS A 208 34.30 15.55 16.65
CA LYS A 208 34.26 14.64 17.79
C LYS A 208 34.48 15.44 19.09
N GLN A 209 33.91 14.90 20.19
CA GLN A 209 34.27 15.06 21.62
C GLN A 209 33.81 16.38 22.31
N GLN A 210 33.26 16.42 23.54
CA GLN A 210 33.11 15.46 24.66
C GLN A 210 32.08 16.03 25.70
N PRO A 211 31.76 15.36 26.84
CA PRO A 211 30.51 15.50 27.59
C PRO A 211 30.55 16.57 28.70
N GLU A 212 29.37 17.01 29.12
CA GLU A 212 29.14 17.69 30.40
C GLU A 212 28.17 16.84 31.25
N GLU A 213 28.72 16.15 32.26
CA GLU A 213 28.10 15.99 33.59
C GLU A 213 28.12 17.41 34.22
N GLU A 214 27.15 17.90 35.01
CA GLU A 214 26.60 17.35 36.25
C GLU A 214 25.49 18.31 36.77
N GLU A 215 24.48 17.75 37.46
CA GLU A 215 23.71 18.31 38.61
C GLU A 215 22.86 19.60 38.43
N GLU A 216 21.63 19.75 38.92
CA GLU A 216 20.91 19.37 40.16
C GLU A 216 19.39 19.46 39.84
N GLU A 217 18.55 18.47 40.14
CA GLU A 217 17.78 18.28 41.39
C GLU A 217 16.34 18.87 41.32
N GLU A 218 15.41 18.13 41.96
CA GLU A 218 14.08 18.57 42.42
C GLU A 218 12.92 18.62 41.40
N ASP A 219 12.12 17.55 41.32
CA ASP A 219 10.80 17.59 42.00
C ASP A 219 10.14 16.21 42.11
N ARG A 220 9.65 15.89 43.32
CA ARG A 220 8.79 14.76 43.64
C ARG A 220 7.33 15.22 43.55
N ALA A 221 6.48 14.45 42.87
CA ALA A 221 5.11 14.16 43.29
C ALA A 221 4.59 12.91 42.58
#